data_AF-A0A938P2W8-F1
#
_entry.id   AF-A0A938P2W8-F1
#
_cell.length_a   1.000
_cell.length_b   1.000
_cell.length_c   1.000
_cell.angle_alpha   90.00
_cell.angle_beta   90.00
_cell.angle_gamma   90.00
#
_symmetry.space_group_name_H-M   'P 1'
#
loop_
_entity.id
_entity.type
_entity.pdbx_description
1 polymer ?
#
loop_
_entity_poly.entity_id
_entity_poly.type
_entity_poly.pdbx_seq_one_letter_code
_entity_poly.pdbx_strand_id
1 'polypeptide(L)'
;MRNLGDFFVGSLRNARRFDREDYIRQLAEQGFTHVTVNGLGVDRPFEAGPPGDVYSWFYDYSPDLDQFVSSKLIDGFYPKDYLSANLQFLKSNAALAVKYGLRPGLHINSPRSMPEEFWRKYPFLRGARVDHPRESFKPRYTLAMAHPIVQLHYRELIQNIMAEVPQLGFVHIWTNDSGAGFEFTTSLYAGRNGGPYLIREWKSDDDIARKAAENVLTYYRLLKDEARKVDLNFRVICDLGPFYAERKYIAPGLGDGLDAGAFGFFERAESQEERDLLSKTGALVHNKLDLGDNNVLGIPYPRLVHDRLQAAIATGVTHVLVNVTPRSLAPFDINGEVLRCLQQEPARNMDSILGDAALRWVGKKYAQELIELWNLADEAVRSYPPGIPFSSFAFPWFRLWVRPFVPNIDAIAERDRAYYEKFLLATFNNPTRVDLNNDMMWNFLSVEEAEEEKNAIDRGVLPPLDKAIERVMHLLKSIESSASEGKVFHDLHDRLRAAWCYYTTMSNSVAWTESVHGYLEATSDQEKTTYRSKCRQMVVNELENARRLLKLWNESSVDWMPVSKTGESLHIYGENFGEHLERKIALMQQHVDDEPYIDLSYMWRMPEE
;
A
#
# COMPACT_ATOMS: atom_id res chain seq x y z
N MET A 1 17.82 6.36 7.34
CA MET A 1 16.49 5.88 6.89
C MET A 1 16.15 6.49 5.53
N ARG A 2 15.36 5.78 4.73
CA ARG A 2 14.76 6.25 3.47
C ARG A 2 13.25 6.30 3.60
N ASN A 3 12.63 7.37 3.11
CA ASN A 3 11.17 7.44 3.02
C ASN A 3 10.65 6.77 1.76
N LEU A 4 9.60 5.94 1.92
CA LEU A 4 8.73 5.51 0.84
C LEU A 4 7.29 5.65 1.33
N GLY A 5 6.76 6.87 1.21
CA GLY A 5 5.37 7.17 1.53
C GLY A 5 4.50 7.29 0.29
N ASP A 6 3.30 6.72 0.37
CA ASP A 6 2.26 6.83 -0.68
C ASP A 6 1.81 8.29 -0.90
N PHE A 7 2.08 9.18 0.05
CA PHE A 7 1.78 10.62 -0.03
C PHE A 7 2.67 11.39 -1.02
N PHE A 8 3.84 10.88 -1.41
CA PHE A 8 4.69 11.51 -2.43
C PHE A 8 4.69 10.75 -3.76
N VAL A 9 4.79 9.42 -3.65
CA VAL A 9 5.01 8.54 -4.81
C VAL A 9 3.70 7.94 -5.32
N GLY A 10 2.85 7.59 -4.38
CA GLY A 10 1.67 6.78 -4.62
C GLY A 10 0.40 7.61 -4.85
N SER A 11 -0.70 6.94 -4.60
CA SER A 11 -2.06 7.41 -4.83
C SER A 11 -2.57 8.40 -3.77
N LEU A 12 -1.88 8.54 -2.64
CA LEU A 12 -2.27 9.47 -1.58
C LEU A 12 -1.73 10.90 -1.78
N ARG A 13 -0.96 11.15 -2.85
CA ARG A 13 -0.43 12.48 -3.21
C ARG A 13 -1.49 13.56 -3.41
N ASN A 14 -2.72 13.13 -3.69
CA ASN A 14 -3.88 13.97 -3.88
C ASN A 14 -4.78 14.06 -2.63
N ALA A 15 -4.32 13.59 -1.47
CA ALA A 15 -5.03 13.80 -0.22
C ALA A 15 -5.22 15.30 0.05
N ARG A 16 -6.43 15.70 0.43
CA ARG A 16 -6.73 17.07 0.86
C ARG A 16 -5.90 17.41 2.10
N ARG A 17 -5.53 18.68 2.25
CA ARG A 17 -4.72 19.20 3.37
C ARG A 17 -3.34 18.55 3.57
N PHE A 18 -2.91 17.67 2.67
CA PHE A 18 -1.53 17.21 2.62
C PHE A 18 -0.62 18.35 2.14
N ASP A 19 0.39 18.69 2.95
CA ASP A 19 1.41 19.69 2.63
C ASP A 19 2.73 18.99 2.31
N ARG A 20 3.12 19.05 1.03
CA ARG A 20 4.36 18.44 0.52
C ARG A 20 5.61 19.04 1.16
N GLU A 21 5.67 20.35 1.32
CA GLU A 21 6.87 21.01 1.83
C GLU A 21 7.03 20.74 3.32
N ASP A 22 5.94 20.80 4.09
CA ASP A 22 5.95 20.42 5.51
C ASP A 22 6.37 18.96 5.69
N TYR A 23 5.89 18.05 4.84
CA TYR A 23 6.24 16.64 4.93
C TYR A 23 7.74 16.39 4.66
N ILE A 24 8.34 17.02 3.64
CA ILE A 24 9.79 16.91 3.40
C ILE A 24 10.60 17.48 4.57
N ARG A 25 10.17 18.63 5.11
CA ARG A 25 10.80 19.22 6.30
C ARG A 25 10.72 18.26 7.50
N GLN A 26 9.56 17.66 7.74
CA GLN A 26 9.35 16.67 8.80
C GLN A 26 10.32 15.49 8.64
N LEU A 27 10.47 14.93 7.43
CA LEU A 27 11.39 13.82 7.19
C LEU A 27 12.84 14.20 7.56
N ALA A 28 13.29 15.40 7.18
CA ALA A 28 14.62 15.88 7.57
C ALA A 28 14.77 16.02 9.11
N GLU A 29 13.76 16.59 9.78
CA GLU A 29 13.74 16.71 11.25
C GLU A 29 13.76 15.35 11.97
N GLN A 30 13.17 14.32 11.33
CA GLN A 30 13.12 12.94 11.79
C GLN A 30 14.40 12.13 11.48
N GLY A 31 15.42 12.72 10.86
CA GLY A 31 16.69 12.05 10.58
C GLY A 31 16.67 11.15 9.34
N PHE A 32 15.68 11.31 8.45
CA PHE A 32 15.77 10.71 7.13
C PHE A 32 16.94 11.32 6.36
N THR A 33 17.57 10.50 5.51
CA THR A 33 18.66 10.95 4.63
C THR A 33 18.27 10.89 3.17
N HIS A 34 17.25 10.10 2.84
CA HIS A 34 16.78 9.85 1.48
C HIS A 34 15.26 9.91 1.41
N VAL A 35 14.73 10.39 0.30
CA VAL A 35 13.29 10.48 0.03
C VAL A 35 13.00 10.18 -1.42
N THR A 36 11.95 9.41 -1.66
CA THR A 36 11.46 9.20 -3.02
C THR A 36 10.61 10.39 -3.46
N VAL A 37 10.86 10.90 -4.68
CA VAL A 37 10.29 12.18 -5.14
C VAL A 37 9.48 12.09 -6.43
N ASN A 38 9.45 10.93 -7.09
CA ASN A 38 8.69 10.75 -8.31
C ASN A 38 7.24 10.36 -8.02
N GLY A 39 6.32 10.87 -8.82
CA GLY A 39 4.89 10.56 -8.83
C GLY A 39 4.27 11.21 -10.05
N LEU A 40 3.05 10.84 -10.42
CA LEU A 40 2.38 11.50 -11.54
C LEU A 40 2.01 12.94 -11.16
N GLY A 41 2.39 13.90 -12.01
CA GLY A 41 1.99 15.30 -11.92
C GLY A 41 0.56 15.55 -12.40
N VAL A 42 -0.08 14.51 -12.94
CA VAL A 42 -1.49 14.47 -13.33
C VAL A 42 -2.29 13.56 -12.40
N ASP A 43 -3.62 13.63 -12.48
CA ASP A 43 -4.53 12.87 -11.61
C ASP A 43 -4.72 11.40 -11.99
N ARG A 44 -4.42 11.03 -13.24
CA ARG A 44 -4.61 9.67 -13.75
C ARG A 44 -3.46 9.25 -14.66
N PRO A 45 -3.11 7.96 -14.70
CA PRO A 45 -2.14 7.44 -15.67
C PRO A 45 -2.64 7.64 -17.11
N PHE A 46 -1.70 7.76 -18.04
CA PHE A 46 -2.03 7.91 -19.47
C PHE A 46 -2.66 6.64 -20.04
N GLU A 47 -2.09 5.48 -19.71
CA GLU A 47 -2.61 4.21 -20.18
C GLU A 47 -3.92 3.84 -19.48
N ALA A 48 -4.89 3.39 -20.26
CA ALA A 48 -6.19 2.94 -19.80
C ALA A 48 -6.52 1.55 -20.37
N GLY A 49 -7.32 0.78 -19.63
CA GLY A 49 -7.93 -0.45 -20.11
C GLY A 49 -9.21 -0.20 -20.92
N PRO A 50 -9.74 -1.24 -21.61
CA PRO A 50 -11.12 -1.19 -22.11
C PRO A 50 -12.12 -1.00 -20.95
N PRO A 51 -13.38 -0.60 -21.23
CA PRO A 51 -14.40 -0.48 -20.19
C PRO A 51 -14.51 -1.75 -19.32
N GLY A 52 -14.50 -1.57 -18.00
CA GLY A 52 -14.54 -2.66 -17.00
C GLY A 52 -13.19 -3.29 -16.64
N ASP A 53 -12.10 -2.96 -17.35
CA ASP A 53 -10.73 -3.34 -16.97
C ASP A 53 -10.23 -2.39 -15.88
N VAL A 54 -9.72 -2.98 -14.80
CA VAL A 54 -9.28 -2.23 -13.60
C VAL A 54 -7.76 -2.24 -13.45
N TYR A 55 -7.03 -3.01 -14.26
CA TYR A 55 -5.60 -3.27 -14.04
C TYR A 55 -4.74 -2.02 -14.24
N SER A 56 -5.08 -1.16 -15.21
CA SER A 56 -4.34 0.10 -15.42
C SER A 56 -4.46 1.10 -14.27
N TRP A 57 -5.40 0.90 -13.33
CA TRP A 57 -5.52 1.80 -12.17
C TRP A 57 -4.28 1.74 -11.28
N PHE A 58 -3.57 0.61 -11.25
CA PHE A 58 -2.27 0.48 -10.58
C PHE A 58 -1.16 1.31 -11.23
N TYR A 59 -1.36 1.89 -12.41
CA TYR A 59 -0.30 2.67 -13.07
C TYR A 59 -0.21 4.08 -12.49
N ASP A 60 -1.21 4.46 -11.69
CA ASP A 60 -1.10 5.61 -10.80
C ASP A 60 -0.07 5.39 -9.68
N TYR A 61 0.20 4.11 -9.38
CA TYR A 61 1.18 3.69 -8.40
C TYR A 61 2.57 3.57 -9.05
N SER A 62 3.53 4.38 -8.59
CA SER A 62 4.96 4.20 -8.89
C SER A 62 5.32 4.22 -10.40
N PRO A 63 5.15 5.35 -11.11
CA PRO A 63 5.37 5.45 -12.56
C PRO A 63 6.81 5.13 -13.01
N ASP A 64 6.97 4.57 -14.21
CA ASP A 64 8.28 4.24 -14.81
C ASP A 64 8.93 5.46 -15.50
N LEU A 65 10.20 5.34 -15.90
CA LEU A 65 11.04 6.42 -16.45
C LEU A 65 10.42 7.08 -17.70
N ASP A 66 9.73 6.29 -18.53
CA ASP A 66 9.08 6.72 -19.78
C ASP A 66 7.84 7.62 -19.57
N GLN A 67 7.35 7.71 -18.33
CA GLN A 67 6.25 8.62 -17.96
C GLN A 67 6.75 10.04 -17.64
N PHE A 68 8.07 10.25 -17.55
CA PHE A 68 8.67 11.55 -17.22
C PHE A 68 9.45 12.14 -18.40
N VAL A 69 10.13 11.30 -19.15
CA VAL A 69 10.97 11.71 -20.29
C VAL A 69 10.76 10.76 -21.45
N SER A 70 11.11 11.22 -22.65
CA SER A 70 11.07 10.40 -23.86
C SER A 70 12.45 9.92 -24.26
N SER A 71 12.50 8.90 -25.11
CA SER A 71 13.68 8.43 -25.83
C SER A 71 13.37 8.40 -27.32
N LYS A 72 14.34 8.16 -28.20
CA LYS A 72 14.08 8.08 -29.64
C LYS A 72 13.11 6.96 -30.01
N LEU A 73 13.10 5.86 -29.23
CA LEU A 73 12.24 4.71 -29.50
C LEU A 73 10.76 5.03 -29.27
N ILE A 74 10.47 5.85 -28.24
CA ILE A 74 9.10 6.13 -27.77
C ILE A 74 8.64 7.56 -28.07
N ASP A 75 9.40 8.31 -28.87
CA ASP A 75 9.05 9.68 -29.23
C ASP A 75 7.66 9.75 -29.89
N GLY A 76 6.81 10.61 -29.35
CA GLY A 76 5.43 10.80 -29.80
C GLY A 76 4.40 9.78 -29.30
N PHE A 77 4.75 8.79 -28.47
CA PHE A 77 3.75 7.85 -27.89
C PHE A 77 3.06 8.39 -26.63
N TYR A 78 3.75 9.22 -25.84
CA TYR A 78 3.15 9.93 -24.71
C TYR A 78 2.88 11.40 -25.08
N PRO A 79 1.75 11.99 -24.65
CA PRO A 79 1.49 13.41 -24.82
C PRO A 79 2.56 14.28 -24.16
N LYS A 80 2.95 15.37 -24.82
CA LYS A 80 4.04 16.25 -24.33
C LYS A 80 3.68 16.95 -23.02
N ASP A 81 2.42 17.36 -22.87
CA ASP A 81 1.88 17.97 -21.66
C ASP A 81 1.86 17.00 -20.48
N TYR A 82 1.51 15.73 -20.72
CA TYR A 82 1.61 14.65 -19.73
C TYR A 82 3.04 14.47 -19.22
N LEU A 83 4.01 14.28 -20.13
CA LEU A 83 5.43 14.17 -19.75
C LEU A 83 5.92 15.43 -19.02
N SER A 84 5.54 16.61 -19.50
CA SER A 84 5.93 17.89 -18.90
C SER A 84 5.39 18.06 -17.47
N ALA A 85 4.13 17.70 -17.23
CA ALA A 85 3.52 17.76 -15.91
C ALA A 85 4.22 16.82 -14.92
N ASN A 86 4.46 15.57 -15.33
CA ASN A 86 5.16 14.59 -14.50
C ASN A 86 6.61 15.00 -14.21
N LEU A 87 7.34 15.48 -15.22
CA LEU A 87 8.71 15.94 -15.06
C LEU A 87 8.79 17.18 -14.16
N GLN A 88 7.86 18.14 -14.31
CA GLN A 88 7.79 19.31 -13.45
C GLN A 88 7.51 18.92 -11.99
N PHE A 89 6.62 17.95 -11.76
CA PHE A 89 6.34 17.42 -10.44
C PHE A 89 7.61 16.81 -9.82
N LEU A 90 8.29 15.92 -10.55
CA LEU A 90 9.57 15.31 -10.14
C LEU A 90 10.62 16.37 -9.78
N LYS A 91 10.84 17.36 -10.66
CA LYS A 91 11.81 18.45 -10.45
C LYS A 91 11.48 19.28 -9.21
N SER A 92 10.20 19.61 -9.02
CA SER A 92 9.76 20.39 -7.85
C SER A 92 10.00 19.66 -6.53
N ASN A 93 9.71 18.35 -6.48
CA ASN A 93 9.91 17.53 -5.28
C ASN A 93 11.40 17.29 -5.01
N ALA A 94 12.21 17.07 -6.06
CA ALA A 94 13.66 16.95 -5.93
C ALA A 94 14.29 18.24 -5.37
N ALA A 95 13.84 19.41 -5.85
CA ALA A 95 14.30 20.70 -5.33
C ALA A 95 13.95 20.88 -3.84
N LEU A 96 12.75 20.45 -3.42
CA LEU A 96 12.37 20.45 -2.01
C LEU A 96 13.25 19.49 -1.18
N ALA A 97 13.49 18.27 -1.64
CA ALA A 97 14.36 17.32 -0.95
C ALA A 97 15.75 17.92 -0.70
N VAL A 98 16.36 18.50 -1.75
CA VAL A 98 17.67 19.16 -1.67
C VAL A 98 17.65 20.36 -0.72
N LYS A 99 16.60 21.19 -0.76
CA LYS A 99 16.43 22.35 0.12
C LYS A 99 16.51 21.97 1.61
N TYR A 100 16.02 20.79 1.98
CA TYR A 100 16.05 20.29 3.36
C TYR A 100 17.17 19.27 3.64
N GLY A 101 18.14 19.13 2.73
CA GLY A 101 19.31 18.27 2.92
C GLY A 101 19.05 16.77 2.73
N LEU A 102 17.92 16.39 2.12
CA LEU A 102 17.62 15.02 1.76
C LEU A 102 18.14 14.70 0.36
N ARG A 103 18.57 13.45 0.15
CA ARG A 103 18.95 12.94 -1.17
C ARG A 103 17.72 12.39 -1.89
N PRO A 104 17.28 13.00 -3.00
CA PRO A 104 16.13 12.52 -3.75
C PRO A 104 16.44 11.22 -4.49
N GLY A 105 15.42 10.41 -4.74
CA GLY A 105 15.49 9.26 -5.64
C GLY A 105 14.13 8.88 -6.19
N LEU A 106 14.12 7.79 -6.95
CA LEU A 106 12.94 7.29 -7.64
C LEU A 106 12.48 5.96 -7.04
N HIS A 107 11.18 5.70 -7.08
CA HIS A 107 10.56 4.39 -6.90
C HIS A 107 9.68 4.13 -8.12
N ILE A 108 10.05 3.14 -8.91
CA ILE A 108 9.42 2.86 -10.21
C ILE A 108 9.02 1.39 -10.24
N ASN A 109 7.94 1.06 -10.94
CA ASN A 109 7.80 -0.34 -11.39
C ASN A 109 8.20 -0.47 -12.85
N SER A 110 9.15 -1.36 -13.09
CA SER A 110 9.90 -1.39 -14.34
C SER A 110 10.45 -2.80 -14.64
N PRO A 111 10.62 -3.18 -15.92
CA PRO A 111 10.13 -2.47 -17.11
C PRO A 111 8.60 -2.50 -17.16
N ARG A 112 7.96 -1.37 -17.46
CA ARG A 112 6.50 -1.23 -17.53
C ARG A 112 5.93 -1.65 -18.90
N SER A 113 4.62 -1.89 -18.93
CA SER A 113 3.87 -2.04 -20.18
C SER A 113 3.96 -0.80 -21.06
N MET A 114 3.78 -0.97 -22.38
CA MET A 114 3.67 0.15 -23.33
C MET A 114 2.24 0.26 -23.92
N PRO A 115 1.85 1.46 -24.41
CA PRO A 115 0.60 1.68 -25.13
C PRO A 115 0.43 0.78 -26.37
N GLU A 116 -0.82 0.44 -26.72
CA GLU A 116 -1.14 -0.47 -27.82
C GLU A 116 -0.62 0.04 -29.18
N GLU A 117 -0.62 1.35 -29.39
CA GLU A 117 -0.08 1.99 -30.59
C GLU A 117 1.40 1.65 -30.81
N PHE A 118 2.17 1.50 -29.73
CA PHE A 118 3.57 1.09 -29.80
C PHE A 118 3.69 -0.31 -30.40
N TRP A 119 2.85 -1.24 -29.94
CA TRP A 119 2.87 -2.62 -30.40
C TRP A 119 2.39 -2.82 -31.82
N ARG A 120 1.54 -1.92 -32.34
CA ARG A 120 1.18 -1.90 -33.77
C ARG A 120 2.39 -1.57 -34.65
N LYS A 121 3.29 -0.70 -34.18
CA LYS A 121 4.48 -0.29 -34.93
C LYS A 121 5.66 -1.24 -34.74
N TYR A 122 5.87 -1.76 -33.53
CA TYR A 122 7.03 -2.59 -33.18
C TYR A 122 6.61 -3.91 -32.50
N PRO A 123 5.84 -4.77 -33.18
CA PRO A 123 5.28 -5.97 -32.56
C PRO A 123 6.33 -6.98 -32.09
N PHE A 124 7.53 -6.95 -32.70
CA PHE A 124 8.66 -7.83 -32.41
C PHE A 124 9.49 -7.39 -31.18
N LEU A 125 9.19 -6.25 -30.57
CA LEU A 125 9.83 -5.78 -29.33
C LEU A 125 9.06 -6.16 -28.06
N ARG A 126 8.00 -6.97 -28.15
CA ARG A 126 7.28 -7.47 -26.98
C ARG A 126 8.20 -8.37 -26.13
N GLY A 127 8.31 -8.01 -24.86
CA GLY A 127 8.94 -8.78 -23.80
C GLY A 127 7.92 -9.59 -23.02
N ALA A 128 7.94 -9.48 -21.70
CA ALA A 128 7.04 -10.21 -20.82
C ALA A 128 5.59 -9.70 -20.95
N ARG A 129 4.65 -10.63 -20.95
CA ARG A 129 3.23 -10.42 -20.68
C ARG A 129 3.04 -10.27 -19.18
N VAL A 130 2.48 -9.13 -18.77
CA VAL A 130 2.47 -8.62 -17.38
C VAL A 130 1.09 -8.19 -16.89
N ASP A 131 0.02 -8.42 -17.64
CA ASP A 131 -1.34 -8.26 -17.13
C ASP A 131 -1.68 -9.31 -16.06
N HIS A 132 -2.52 -8.93 -15.08
CA HIS A 132 -3.22 -9.90 -14.26
C HIS A 132 -4.43 -10.44 -15.05
N PRO A 133 -4.49 -11.74 -15.39
CA PRO A 133 -5.54 -12.28 -16.27
C PRO A 133 -6.97 -12.10 -15.74
N ARG A 134 -7.14 -11.89 -14.43
CA ARG A 134 -8.44 -11.62 -13.80
C ARG A 134 -8.87 -10.16 -13.85
N GLU A 135 -7.92 -9.24 -13.88
CA GLU A 135 -8.17 -7.80 -13.73
C GLU A 135 -8.01 -7.02 -15.02
N SER A 136 -7.43 -7.67 -16.05
CA SER A 136 -7.30 -7.09 -17.38
C SER A 136 -7.98 -7.93 -18.44
N PHE A 137 -8.68 -7.25 -19.37
CA PHE A 137 -9.30 -7.88 -20.53
C PHE A 137 -8.39 -7.93 -21.75
N LYS A 138 -7.20 -7.32 -21.66
CA LYS A 138 -6.22 -7.29 -22.75
C LYS A 138 -4.86 -7.76 -22.25
N PRO A 139 -4.14 -8.56 -23.06
CA PRO A 139 -2.76 -8.88 -22.74
C PRO A 139 -1.91 -7.60 -22.79
N ARG A 140 -1.05 -7.42 -21.79
CA ARG A 140 -0.16 -6.25 -21.69
C ARG A 140 1.29 -6.71 -21.70
N TYR A 141 2.14 -6.04 -22.45
CA TYR A 141 3.53 -6.46 -22.65
C TYR A 141 4.51 -5.37 -22.24
N THR A 142 5.64 -5.76 -21.67
CA THR A 142 6.81 -4.90 -21.47
C THR A 142 7.70 -4.93 -22.72
N LEU A 143 8.73 -4.10 -22.76
CA LEU A 143 9.75 -4.16 -23.83
C LEU A 143 10.71 -5.35 -23.61
N ALA A 144 11.12 -6.00 -24.69
CA ALA A 144 12.08 -7.10 -24.66
C ALA A 144 13.49 -6.60 -24.30
N MET A 145 13.83 -6.65 -23.01
CA MET A 145 15.09 -6.12 -22.46
C MET A 145 16.35 -6.76 -23.09
N ALA A 146 16.23 -8.00 -23.58
CA ALA A 146 17.31 -8.67 -24.31
C ALA A 146 17.66 -8.01 -25.66
N HIS A 147 16.78 -7.17 -26.23
CA HIS A 147 17.00 -6.54 -27.53
C HIS A 147 17.87 -5.26 -27.42
N PRO A 148 18.94 -5.08 -28.23
CA PRO A 148 19.84 -3.93 -28.10
C PRO A 148 19.20 -2.55 -28.21
N ILE A 149 18.16 -2.39 -29.04
CA ILE A 149 17.41 -1.13 -29.15
C ILE A 149 16.63 -0.81 -27.86
N VAL A 150 16.15 -1.83 -27.14
CA VAL A 150 15.48 -1.64 -25.84
C VAL A 150 16.51 -1.27 -24.77
N GLN A 151 17.70 -1.87 -24.81
CA GLN A 151 18.80 -1.45 -23.94
C GLN A 151 19.17 0.02 -24.19
N LEU A 152 19.30 0.43 -25.46
CA LEU A 152 19.56 1.82 -25.83
C LEU A 152 18.45 2.76 -25.33
N HIS A 153 17.19 2.35 -25.46
CA HIS A 153 16.03 3.08 -24.94
C HIS A 153 16.18 3.38 -23.44
N TYR A 154 16.45 2.37 -22.60
CA TYR A 154 16.63 2.60 -21.17
C TYR A 154 17.88 3.42 -20.83
N ARG A 155 18.96 3.33 -21.63
CA ARG A 155 20.12 4.24 -21.48
C ARG A 155 19.71 5.68 -21.73
N GLU A 156 18.97 5.95 -22.80
CA GLU A 156 18.49 7.29 -23.13
C GLU A 156 17.55 7.81 -22.04
N LEU A 157 16.61 6.99 -21.53
CA LEU A 157 15.69 7.40 -20.47
C LEU A 157 16.42 7.81 -19.19
N ILE A 158 17.31 6.98 -18.66
CA ILE A 158 18.04 7.33 -17.42
C ILE A 158 18.99 8.51 -17.62
N GLN A 159 19.64 8.63 -18.79
CA GLN A 159 20.46 9.81 -19.12
C GLN A 159 19.62 11.08 -19.13
N ASN A 160 18.43 11.05 -19.76
CA ASN A 160 17.53 12.19 -19.84
C ASN A 160 17.00 12.58 -18.46
N ILE A 161 16.62 11.61 -17.62
CA ILE A 161 16.21 11.89 -16.23
C ILE A 161 17.37 12.51 -15.42
N MET A 162 18.57 11.95 -15.50
CA MET A 162 19.74 12.47 -14.77
C MET A 162 20.20 13.84 -15.27
N ALA A 163 19.93 14.18 -16.54
CA ALA A 163 20.16 15.52 -17.06
C ALA A 163 19.20 16.55 -16.47
N GLU A 164 17.94 16.16 -16.26
CA GLU A 164 16.90 17.03 -15.68
C GLU A 164 17.02 17.16 -14.15
N VAL A 165 17.43 16.09 -13.47
CA VAL A 165 17.57 16.02 -12.01
C VAL A 165 18.87 15.32 -11.62
N PRO A 166 20.04 15.99 -11.74
CA PRO A 166 21.34 15.39 -11.45
C PRO A 166 21.56 15.07 -9.97
N GLN A 167 20.68 15.54 -9.07
CA GLN A 167 20.74 15.28 -7.64
C GLN A 167 20.15 13.92 -7.24
N LEU A 168 19.51 13.21 -8.18
CA LEU A 168 18.98 11.87 -7.91
C LEU A 168 20.12 10.94 -7.49
N GLY A 169 19.94 10.32 -6.32
CA GLY A 169 20.94 9.47 -5.71
C GLY A 169 20.66 7.98 -5.82
N PHE A 170 19.43 7.61 -6.13
CA PHE A 170 19.02 6.22 -6.22
C PHE A 170 17.76 6.03 -7.07
N VAL A 171 17.54 4.79 -7.51
CA VAL A 171 16.27 4.27 -8.01
C VAL A 171 15.96 2.96 -7.30
N HIS A 172 14.74 2.84 -6.78
CA HIS A 172 14.19 1.62 -6.20
C HIS A 172 13.19 1.03 -7.20
N ILE A 173 13.40 -0.23 -7.59
CA ILE A 173 12.65 -0.87 -8.67
C ILE A 173 11.83 -2.02 -8.13
N TRP A 174 10.51 -1.88 -8.24
CA TRP A 174 9.56 -2.97 -8.07
C TRP A 174 9.23 -3.59 -9.45
N THR A 175 8.97 -4.89 -9.53
CA THR A 175 8.73 -5.57 -10.81
C THR A 175 7.89 -6.84 -10.64
N ASN A 176 7.51 -7.46 -11.76
CA ASN A 176 6.59 -8.62 -11.85
C ASN A 176 5.23 -8.40 -11.17
N ASP A 177 4.83 -7.14 -10.98
CA ASP A 177 3.52 -6.73 -10.47
C ASP A 177 3.15 -5.35 -11.05
N SER A 178 1.86 -5.00 -10.98
CA SER A 178 1.28 -3.72 -11.41
C SER A 178 1.57 -3.39 -12.88
N GLY A 179 1.72 -4.37 -13.77
CA GLY A 179 2.00 -4.14 -15.18
C GLY A 179 3.48 -3.94 -15.50
N ALA A 180 4.38 -4.30 -14.58
CA ALA A 180 5.81 -4.40 -14.84
C ALA A 180 6.30 -5.85 -14.74
N GLY A 181 7.40 -6.19 -15.40
CA GLY A 181 7.96 -7.53 -15.31
C GLY A 181 9.01 -7.88 -16.36
N PHE A 182 9.86 -8.84 -16.02
CA PHE A 182 10.96 -9.31 -16.87
C PHE A 182 10.62 -10.60 -17.61
N GLU A 183 11.24 -10.75 -18.78
CA GLU A 183 11.07 -11.95 -19.62
C GLU A 183 11.47 -13.23 -18.86
N PHE A 184 10.58 -14.22 -18.92
CA PHE A 184 10.73 -15.58 -18.40
C PHE A 184 10.90 -15.72 -16.88
N THR A 185 10.62 -14.68 -16.10
CA THR A 185 10.55 -14.81 -14.64
C THR A 185 9.38 -15.68 -14.20
N THR A 186 9.61 -16.49 -13.16
CA THR A 186 8.65 -17.50 -12.69
C THR A 186 7.35 -16.91 -12.13
N SER A 187 7.41 -15.70 -11.61
CA SER A 187 6.36 -15.04 -10.84
C SER A 187 5.35 -14.24 -11.68
N LEU A 188 5.51 -14.15 -13.00
CA LEU A 188 4.55 -13.47 -13.87
C LEU A 188 3.16 -14.10 -13.76
N TYR A 189 2.12 -13.29 -13.60
CA TYR A 189 0.73 -13.76 -13.49
C TYR A 189 0.28 -14.62 -14.67
N ALA A 190 0.71 -14.29 -15.90
CA ALA A 190 0.40 -15.06 -17.10
C ALA A 190 1.28 -16.32 -17.29
N GLY A 191 2.15 -16.63 -16.32
CA GLY A 191 3.17 -17.67 -16.40
C GLY A 191 4.45 -17.19 -17.07
N ARG A 192 5.52 -18.00 -17.00
CA ARG A 192 6.82 -17.69 -17.63
C ARG A 192 6.67 -17.46 -19.13
N ASN A 193 6.98 -16.25 -19.60
CA ASN A 193 6.84 -15.87 -21.01
C ASN A 193 7.79 -14.71 -21.36
N GLY A 194 8.07 -14.47 -22.65
CA GLY A 194 8.97 -13.40 -23.08
C GLY A 194 9.23 -13.39 -24.59
N GLY A 195 10.05 -12.46 -25.06
CA GLY A 195 10.44 -12.35 -26.46
C GLY A 195 11.44 -13.44 -26.90
N PRO A 196 11.69 -13.58 -28.22
CA PRO A 196 12.51 -14.67 -28.77
C PRO A 196 14.03 -14.49 -28.56
N TYR A 197 14.45 -13.42 -27.89
CA TYR A 197 15.86 -12.99 -27.88
C TYR A 197 16.69 -13.57 -26.74
N LEU A 198 16.04 -13.98 -25.64
CA LEU A 198 16.75 -14.32 -24.40
C LEU A 198 17.18 -15.79 -24.34
N ILE A 199 16.30 -16.70 -24.73
CA ILE A 199 16.50 -18.14 -24.59
C ILE A 199 15.92 -18.90 -25.78
N ARG A 200 16.60 -19.99 -26.17
CA ARG A 200 16.09 -20.92 -27.18
C ARG A 200 15.03 -21.83 -26.59
N GLU A 201 14.10 -22.30 -27.41
CA GLU A 201 13.02 -23.21 -27.00
C GLU A 201 13.56 -24.50 -26.34
N TRP A 202 12.73 -25.08 -25.44
CA TRP A 202 12.92 -26.39 -24.79
C TRP A 202 14.18 -26.52 -23.90
N LYS A 203 14.43 -25.51 -23.08
CA LYS A 203 15.48 -25.53 -22.04
C LYS A 203 14.94 -26.02 -20.70
N SER A 204 15.85 -26.40 -19.81
CA SER A 204 15.50 -26.75 -18.43
C SER A 204 14.99 -25.53 -17.68
N ASP A 205 14.16 -25.74 -16.65
CA ASP A 205 13.67 -24.67 -15.78
C ASP A 205 14.80 -23.84 -15.17
N ASP A 206 15.89 -24.51 -14.79
CA ASP A 206 17.06 -23.87 -14.21
C ASP A 206 17.82 -23.00 -15.21
N ASP A 207 17.96 -23.47 -16.47
CA ASP A 207 18.53 -22.68 -17.55
C ASP A 207 17.69 -21.43 -17.86
N ILE A 208 16.35 -21.57 -17.84
CA ILE A 208 15.42 -20.46 -18.04
C ILE A 208 15.59 -19.43 -16.92
N ALA A 209 15.55 -19.88 -15.66
CA ALA A 209 15.70 -19.01 -14.50
C ALA A 209 17.06 -18.27 -14.50
N ARG A 210 18.13 -18.96 -14.88
CA ARG A 210 19.47 -18.35 -15.02
C ARG A 210 19.49 -17.27 -16.10
N LYS A 211 18.90 -17.53 -17.28
CA LYS A 211 18.85 -16.54 -18.37
C LYS A 211 17.96 -15.35 -18.03
N ALA A 212 16.81 -15.57 -17.38
CA ALA A 212 15.97 -14.50 -16.86
C ALA A 212 16.74 -13.61 -15.87
N ALA A 213 17.46 -14.22 -14.91
CA ALA A 213 18.29 -13.50 -13.96
C ALA A 213 19.41 -12.66 -14.62
N GLU A 214 20.08 -13.21 -15.64
CA GLU A 214 21.10 -12.47 -16.41
C GLU A 214 20.50 -11.24 -17.12
N ASN A 215 19.27 -11.35 -17.65
CA ASN A 215 18.55 -10.25 -18.29
C ASN A 215 18.19 -9.14 -17.29
N VAL A 216 17.68 -9.54 -16.12
CA VAL A 216 17.38 -8.64 -14.99
C VAL A 216 18.63 -7.87 -14.56
N LEU A 217 19.74 -8.58 -14.33
CA LEU A 217 21.01 -7.95 -13.95
C LEU A 217 21.57 -7.02 -15.04
N THR A 218 21.33 -7.34 -16.32
CA THR A 218 21.69 -6.45 -17.43
C THR A 218 20.97 -5.11 -17.32
N TYR A 219 19.67 -5.13 -17.01
CA TYR A 219 18.89 -3.91 -16.80
C TYR A 219 19.39 -3.08 -15.62
N TYR A 220 19.55 -3.71 -14.45
CA TYR A 220 19.99 -3.00 -13.25
C TYR A 220 21.40 -2.41 -13.40
N ARG A 221 22.34 -3.14 -13.99
CA ARG A 221 23.69 -2.63 -14.29
C ARG A 221 23.64 -1.46 -15.27
N LEU A 222 22.83 -1.57 -16.32
CA LEU A 222 22.68 -0.51 -17.30
C LEU A 222 22.19 0.79 -16.67
N LEU A 223 21.12 0.74 -15.87
CA LEU A 223 20.63 1.93 -15.17
C LEU A 223 21.68 2.53 -14.24
N LYS A 224 22.33 1.68 -13.42
CA LYS A 224 23.39 2.10 -12.50
C LYS A 224 24.53 2.80 -13.24
N ASP A 225 25.09 2.14 -14.25
CA ASP A 225 26.32 2.59 -14.91
C ASP A 225 26.09 3.88 -15.70
N GLU A 226 24.92 4.04 -16.30
CA GLU A 226 24.55 5.27 -16.99
C GLU A 226 24.29 6.42 -16.01
N ALA A 227 23.58 6.19 -14.90
CA ALA A 227 23.37 7.21 -13.88
C ALA A 227 24.69 7.63 -13.20
N ARG A 228 25.64 6.69 -13.04
CA ARG A 228 26.97 6.95 -12.48
C ARG A 228 27.88 7.83 -13.34
N LYS A 229 27.51 8.10 -14.60
CA LYS A 229 28.17 9.14 -15.40
C LYS A 229 27.91 10.56 -14.86
N VAL A 230 26.84 10.73 -14.08
CA VAL A 230 26.45 11.99 -13.44
C VAL A 230 26.73 11.95 -11.94
N ASP A 231 26.33 10.87 -11.26
CA ASP A 231 26.55 10.69 -9.82
C ASP A 231 27.22 9.35 -9.52
N LEU A 232 28.54 9.38 -9.24
CA LEU A 232 29.35 8.18 -8.98
C LEU A 232 28.82 7.30 -7.84
N ASN A 233 28.03 7.85 -6.93
CA ASN A 233 27.45 7.14 -5.79
C ASN A 233 26.01 6.69 -6.03
N PHE A 234 25.49 6.82 -7.26
CA PHE A 234 24.15 6.38 -7.60
C PHE A 234 23.97 4.89 -7.31
N ARG A 235 22.79 4.54 -6.76
CA ARG A 235 22.44 3.18 -6.35
C ARG A 235 21.13 2.71 -6.99
N VAL A 236 21.07 1.42 -7.32
CA VAL A 236 19.84 0.76 -7.79
C VAL A 236 19.43 -0.25 -6.72
N ILE A 237 18.25 -0.08 -6.13
CA ILE A 237 17.68 -1.02 -5.16
C ILE A 237 16.72 -1.95 -5.90
N CYS A 238 16.96 -3.24 -5.78
CA CYS A 238 16.27 -4.30 -6.50
C CYS A 238 15.44 -5.12 -5.52
N ASP A 239 14.11 -5.06 -5.61
CA ASP A 239 13.26 -5.91 -4.77
C ASP A 239 13.41 -7.37 -5.17
N LEU A 240 13.77 -8.22 -4.19
CA LEU A 240 14.02 -9.64 -4.45
C LEU A 240 12.78 -10.52 -4.25
N GLY A 241 11.76 -10.01 -3.55
CA GLY A 241 10.49 -10.72 -3.31
C GLY A 241 9.83 -11.25 -4.60
N PRO A 242 9.73 -10.45 -5.67
CA PRO A 242 9.12 -10.90 -6.92
C PRO A 242 9.94 -11.88 -7.75
N PHE A 243 11.11 -12.35 -7.29
CA PHE A 243 11.92 -13.34 -8.00
C PHE A 243 11.94 -14.65 -7.22
N TYR A 244 11.52 -15.74 -7.86
CA TYR A 244 11.44 -17.05 -7.21
C TYR A 244 12.66 -17.89 -7.61
N ALA A 245 12.60 -18.58 -8.74
CA ALA A 245 13.69 -19.43 -9.21
C ALA A 245 14.94 -18.63 -9.59
N GLU A 246 14.77 -17.35 -9.96
CA GLU A 246 15.82 -16.47 -10.45
C GLU A 246 16.66 -15.87 -9.30
N ARG A 247 16.10 -15.78 -8.09
CA ARG A 247 16.70 -15.08 -6.94
C ARG A 247 18.12 -15.57 -6.62
N LYS A 248 18.34 -16.89 -6.66
CA LYS A 248 19.66 -17.51 -6.44
C LYS A 248 20.73 -17.11 -7.47
N TYR A 249 20.32 -16.63 -8.64
CA TYR A 249 21.20 -16.14 -9.70
C TYR A 249 21.32 -14.61 -9.71
N ILE A 250 20.30 -13.89 -9.22
CA ILE A 250 20.30 -12.43 -9.08
C ILE A 250 21.16 -12.00 -7.88
N ALA A 251 20.94 -12.60 -6.70
CA ALA A 251 21.59 -12.18 -5.47
C ALA A 251 23.14 -12.17 -5.54
N PRO A 252 23.83 -13.17 -6.13
CA PRO A 252 25.29 -13.11 -6.31
C PRO A 252 25.75 -12.00 -7.27
N GLY A 253 24.87 -11.50 -8.13
CA GLY A 253 25.16 -10.45 -9.11
C GLY A 253 24.96 -9.02 -8.61
N LEU A 254 24.50 -8.86 -7.36
CA LEU A 254 24.38 -7.58 -6.66
C LEU A 254 25.75 -7.10 -6.12
N GLY A 255 25.77 -5.95 -5.44
CA GLY A 255 26.98 -5.27 -5.03
C GLY A 255 27.37 -4.12 -5.99
N ASP A 256 28.44 -3.40 -5.66
CA ASP A 256 28.89 -2.22 -6.43
C ASP A 256 27.75 -1.21 -6.71
N GLY A 257 26.88 -0.95 -5.73
CA GLY A 257 25.73 -0.04 -5.88
C GLY A 257 24.46 -0.66 -6.46
N LEU A 258 24.44 -1.97 -6.71
CA LEU A 258 23.21 -2.75 -6.80
C LEU A 258 22.89 -3.31 -5.41
N ASP A 259 21.74 -2.94 -4.88
CA ASP A 259 21.29 -3.27 -3.53
C ASP A 259 20.06 -4.18 -3.55
N ALA A 260 19.84 -4.90 -2.46
CA ALA A 260 18.64 -5.68 -2.23
C ALA A 260 17.58 -4.81 -1.53
N GLY A 261 16.37 -4.82 -2.07
CA GLY A 261 15.19 -4.22 -1.47
C GLY A 261 14.30 -5.28 -0.83
N ALA A 262 13.72 -4.91 0.32
CA ALA A 262 12.72 -5.67 1.04
C ALA A 262 11.33 -4.99 0.91
N PHE A 263 10.82 -4.79 -0.31
CA PHE A 263 9.50 -4.21 -0.56
C PHE A 263 8.53 -5.19 -1.23
N GLY A 264 7.39 -5.42 -0.58
CA GLY A 264 6.25 -6.21 -1.08
C GLY A 264 5.75 -7.24 -0.06
N PHE A 265 4.59 -7.85 -0.32
CA PHE A 265 4.02 -8.92 0.51
C PHE A 265 4.54 -10.32 0.15
N PHE A 266 5.19 -10.48 -1.02
CA PHE A 266 5.73 -11.76 -1.49
C PHE A 266 7.09 -12.10 -0.89
N GLU A 267 7.52 -11.36 0.12
CA GLU A 267 8.84 -11.51 0.70
C GLU A 267 8.91 -12.70 1.64
N ARG A 268 9.67 -13.71 1.20
CA ARG A 268 10.21 -14.68 2.13
C ARG A 268 11.33 -14.02 2.91
N ALA A 269 11.32 -14.25 4.23
CA ALA A 269 12.42 -13.86 5.09
C ALA A 269 13.74 -14.37 4.48
N GLU A 270 14.72 -13.47 4.38
CA GLU A 270 16.05 -13.82 3.91
C GLU A 270 16.61 -14.95 4.77
N SER A 271 17.12 -16.00 4.12
CA SER A 271 17.86 -17.04 4.84
C SER A 271 19.18 -16.47 5.36
N GLN A 272 19.76 -17.10 6.40
CA GLN A 272 21.09 -16.68 6.86
C GLN A 272 22.14 -16.81 5.75
N GLU A 273 22.05 -17.84 4.93
CA GLU A 273 22.94 -18.05 3.78
C GLU A 273 22.85 -16.91 2.76
N GLU A 274 21.64 -16.41 2.50
CA GLU A 274 21.44 -15.28 1.60
C GLU A 274 21.97 -13.97 2.20
N ARG A 275 21.75 -13.73 3.50
CA ARG A 275 22.35 -12.58 4.19
C ARG A 275 23.88 -12.61 4.12
N ASP A 276 24.48 -13.77 4.36
CA ASP A 276 25.92 -13.95 4.28
C ASP A 276 26.44 -13.76 2.83
N LEU A 277 25.67 -14.21 1.85
CA LEU A 277 25.95 -14.00 0.43
C LEU A 277 25.92 -12.50 0.07
N LEU A 278 24.82 -11.81 0.39
CA LEU A 278 24.65 -10.38 0.10
C LEU A 278 25.74 -9.54 0.76
N SER A 279 26.07 -9.86 2.02
CA SER A 279 27.19 -9.25 2.74
C SER A 279 28.52 -9.40 2.00
N LYS A 280 28.82 -10.60 1.47
CA LYS A 280 30.04 -10.84 0.67
C LYS A 280 30.08 -10.08 -0.65
N THR A 281 28.92 -9.82 -1.28
CA THR A 281 28.86 -8.99 -2.49
C THR A 281 29.04 -7.49 -2.20
N GLY A 282 28.87 -7.06 -0.95
CA GLY A 282 28.84 -5.64 -0.57
C GLY A 282 27.53 -4.93 -0.95
N ALA A 283 26.47 -5.67 -1.28
CA ALA A 283 25.14 -5.14 -1.47
C ALA A 283 24.57 -4.64 -0.13
N LEU A 284 23.90 -3.49 -0.14
CA LEU A 284 23.12 -3.05 1.02
C LEU A 284 21.75 -3.71 0.98
N VAL A 285 21.22 -4.06 2.15
CA VAL A 285 19.88 -4.62 2.31
C VAL A 285 18.96 -3.56 2.90
N HIS A 286 17.97 -3.12 2.13
CA HIS A 286 17.01 -2.08 2.50
C HIS A 286 15.76 -2.72 3.08
N ASN A 287 15.71 -2.81 4.42
CA ASN A 287 14.62 -3.47 5.15
C ASN A 287 13.42 -2.56 5.31
N LYS A 288 12.19 -3.07 5.12
CA LYS A 288 10.97 -2.29 5.39
C LYS A 288 10.61 -2.29 6.87
N LEU A 289 10.23 -1.13 7.37
CA LEU A 289 9.68 -0.94 8.70
C LEU A 289 8.46 -0.03 8.62
N ASP A 290 7.28 -0.61 8.80
CA ASP A 290 6.02 0.14 8.80
C ASP A 290 5.83 0.80 10.17
N LEU A 291 5.87 2.13 10.18
CA LEU A 291 5.73 2.99 11.38
C LEU A 291 4.54 3.96 11.28
N GLY A 292 3.72 3.82 10.23
CA GLY A 292 2.53 4.61 9.95
C GLY A 292 1.42 3.72 9.40
N ASP A 293 0.18 4.17 9.54
CA ASP A 293 -1.01 3.52 8.97
C ASP A 293 -1.60 4.44 7.90
N ASN A 294 -2.02 3.87 6.76
CA ASN A 294 -2.56 4.61 5.62
C ASN A 294 -4.10 4.61 5.58
N ASN A 295 -4.77 3.76 6.36
CA ASN A 295 -6.22 3.63 6.45
C ASN A 295 -6.81 4.50 7.57
N VAL A 296 -6.12 4.56 8.72
CA VAL A 296 -6.43 5.49 9.82
C VAL A 296 -5.17 6.22 10.25
N LEU A 297 -5.12 7.52 9.95
CA LEU A 297 -3.94 8.34 10.18
C LEU A 297 -3.72 8.59 11.68
N GLY A 298 -2.46 8.50 12.11
CA GLY A 298 -2.04 8.98 13.44
C GLY A 298 -2.56 8.19 14.64
N ILE A 299 -2.94 6.90 14.47
CA ILE A 299 -3.20 6.03 15.62
C ILE A 299 -1.91 5.91 16.44
N PRO A 300 -1.92 6.18 17.76
CA PRO A 300 -0.73 6.07 18.59
C PRO A 300 -0.41 4.61 18.92
N TYR A 301 0.83 4.18 18.63
CA TYR A 301 1.42 2.91 19.06
C TYR A 301 2.94 3.10 19.31
N PRO A 302 3.31 4.06 20.18
CA PRO A 302 4.69 4.49 20.31
C PRO A 302 5.66 3.41 20.81
N ARG A 303 5.23 2.54 21.73
CA ARG A 303 6.04 1.41 22.22
C ARG A 303 6.30 0.42 21.10
N LEU A 304 5.32 0.12 20.25
CA LEU A 304 5.52 -0.78 19.12
C LEU A 304 6.58 -0.21 18.16
N VAL A 305 6.52 1.10 17.89
CA VAL A 305 7.54 1.81 17.10
C VAL A 305 8.92 1.69 17.76
N HIS A 306 9.01 1.96 19.06
CA HIS A 306 10.25 1.86 19.81
C HIS A 306 10.86 0.45 19.73
N ASP A 307 10.07 -0.59 19.99
CA ASP A 307 10.54 -1.97 19.98
C ASP A 307 11.03 -2.39 18.59
N ARG A 308 10.30 -2.00 17.53
CA ARG A 308 10.69 -2.25 16.14
C ARG A 308 12.03 -1.58 15.79
N LEU A 309 12.20 -0.32 16.20
CA LEU A 309 13.45 0.42 15.97
C LEU A 309 14.62 -0.16 16.76
N GLN A 310 14.42 -0.51 18.04
CA GLN A 310 15.44 -1.14 18.87
C GLN A 310 15.84 -2.52 18.32
N ALA A 311 14.88 -3.32 17.85
CA ALA A 311 15.16 -4.59 17.19
C ALA A 311 16.01 -4.41 15.91
N ALA A 312 15.70 -3.41 15.09
CA ALA A 312 16.50 -3.07 13.91
C ALA A 312 17.92 -2.63 14.28
N ILE A 313 18.08 -1.81 15.33
CA ILE A 313 19.40 -1.39 15.84
C ILE A 313 20.19 -2.59 16.36
N ALA A 314 19.57 -3.44 17.19
CA ALA A 314 20.20 -4.60 17.81
C ALA A 314 20.67 -5.65 16.78
N THR A 315 19.98 -5.75 15.65
CA THR A 315 20.33 -6.65 14.54
C THR A 315 21.32 -6.03 13.55
N GLY A 316 21.77 -4.79 13.78
CA GLY A 316 22.74 -4.11 12.93
C GLY A 316 22.18 -3.65 11.58
N VAL A 317 20.85 -3.53 11.45
CA VAL A 317 20.22 -3.03 10.23
C VAL A 317 20.56 -1.55 10.06
N THR A 318 21.18 -1.21 8.93
CA THR A 318 21.67 0.16 8.64
C THR A 318 20.83 0.91 7.61
N HIS A 319 20.06 0.18 6.78
CA HIS A 319 19.27 0.74 5.69
C HIS A 319 17.82 0.31 5.86
N VAL A 320 16.98 1.27 6.24
CA VAL A 320 15.56 1.03 6.54
C VAL A 320 14.69 1.93 5.67
N LEU A 321 13.69 1.31 5.06
CA LEU A 321 12.60 1.91 4.31
C LEU A 321 11.41 2.12 5.26
N VAL A 322 11.01 3.37 5.44
CA VAL A 322 10.00 3.75 6.43
C VAL A 322 8.94 4.64 5.80
N ASN A 323 7.68 4.32 6.06
CA ASN A 323 6.55 5.23 5.85
C ASN A 323 6.18 5.90 7.18
N VAL A 324 5.88 7.19 7.14
CA VAL A 324 5.49 7.99 8.32
C VAL A 324 4.29 8.86 8.00
N THR A 325 3.43 9.07 9.00
CA THR A 325 2.24 9.90 8.87
C THR A 325 2.62 11.36 8.64
N PRO A 326 2.04 12.05 7.63
CA PRO A 326 2.30 13.47 7.43
C PRO A 326 1.80 14.33 8.59
N ARG A 327 2.66 15.21 9.12
CA ARG A 327 2.35 16.13 10.22
C ARG A 327 1.20 17.08 9.87
N SER A 328 1.05 17.45 8.60
CA SER A 328 -0.08 18.27 8.13
C SER A 328 -1.45 17.57 8.29
N LEU A 329 -1.47 16.24 8.38
CA LEU A 329 -2.68 15.42 8.60
C LEU A 329 -2.78 14.89 10.04
N ALA A 330 -1.65 14.67 10.70
CA ALA A 330 -1.55 14.23 12.09
C ALA A 330 -0.54 15.09 12.89
N PRO A 331 -0.95 16.27 13.38
CA PRO A 331 -0.04 17.21 14.04
C PRO A 331 0.46 16.74 15.41
N PHE A 332 -0.21 15.78 16.03
CA PHE A 332 0.13 15.22 17.36
C PHE A 332 0.56 13.73 17.26
N ASP A 333 1.35 13.38 16.24
CA ASP A 333 1.80 12.02 15.99
C ASP A 333 2.96 11.59 16.93
N ILE A 334 2.63 10.83 17.98
CA ILE A 334 3.62 10.31 18.93
C ILE A 334 4.55 9.26 18.31
N ASN A 335 4.11 8.54 17.27
CA ASN A 335 4.94 7.54 16.59
C ASN A 335 6.11 8.23 15.87
N GLY A 336 5.81 9.33 15.18
CA GLY A 336 6.81 10.20 14.57
C GLY A 336 7.78 10.84 15.56
N GLU A 337 7.33 11.17 16.79
CA GLU A 337 8.21 11.70 17.84
C GLU A 337 9.16 10.65 18.42
N VAL A 338 8.70 9.41 18.60
CA VAL A 338 9.56 8.28 19.01
C VAL A 338 10.65 8.05 17.98
N LEU A 339 10.27 7.98 16.70
CA LEU A 339 11.21 7.86 15.58
C LEU A 339 12.27 8.98 15.63
N ARG A 340 11.81 10.24 15.71
CA ARG A 340 12.69 11.41 15.77
C ARG A 340 13.69 11.33 16.92
N CYS A 341 13.20 10.99 18.11
CA CYS A 341 14.04 10.95 19.32
C CYS A 341 15.08 9.83 19.24
N LEU A 342 14.71 8.64 18.78
CA LEU A 342 15.63 7.51 18.68
C LEU A 342 16.67 7.68 17.57
N GLN A 343 16.38 8.44 16.52
CA GLN A 343 17.39 8.79 15.51
C GLN A 343 18.44 9.76 16.06
N GLN A 344 18.05 10.65 16.97
CA GLN A 344 18.96 11.61 17.60
C GLN A 344 19.75 10.99 18.75
N GLU A 345 19.09 10.16 19.57
CA GLU A 345 19.65 9.52 20.75
C GLU A 345 19.12 8.08 20.85
N PRO A 346 19.79 7.10 20.21
CA PRO A 346 19.32 5.71 20.12
C PRO A 346 19.14 5.01 21.48
N ALA A 347 19.87 5.45 22.50
CA ALA A 347 19.80 4.90 23.86
C ALA A 347 18.77 5.60 24.76
N ARG A 348 18.02 6.59 24.23
CA ARG A 348 17.08 7.36 25.03
C ARG A 348 15.96 6.47 25.56
N ASN A 349 15.65 6.63 26.84
CA ASN A 349 14.60 5.87 27.50
C ASN A 349 13.21 6.24 26.95
N MET A 350 12.40 5.22 26.69
CA MET A 350 11.06 5.37 26.13
C MET A 350 10.12 6.26 26.98
N ASP A 351 10.08 6.05 28.29
CA ASP A 351 9.17 6.81 29.17
C ASP A 351 9.56 8.29 29.24
N SER A 352 10.85 8.61 29.10
CA SER A 352 11.30 10.00 28.94
C SER A 352 10.80 10.63 27.65
N ILE A 353 10.84 9.91 26.52
CA ILE A 353 10.32 10.41 25.23
C ILE A 353 8.83 10.73 25.34
N LEU A 354 8.04 9.80 25.90
CA LEU A 354 6.61 9.98 26.11
C LEU A 354 6.33 11.14 27.07
N GLY A 355 7.06 11.21 28.19
CA GLY A 355 6.96 12.27 29.19
C GLY A 355 7.19 13.66 28.59
N ASP A 356 8.26 13.81 27.81
CA ASP A 356 8.61 15.09 27.20
C ASP A 356 7.60 15.51 26.13
N ALA A 357 7.13 14.56 25.30
CA ALA A 357 6.10 14.84 24.30
C ALA A 357 4.78 15.26 24.96
N ALA A 358 4.33 14.52 25.97
CA ALA A 358 3.09 14.81 26.67
C ALA A 358 3.15 16.15 27.43
N LEU A 359 4.29 16.46 28.06
CA LEU A 359 4.50 17.76 28.71
C LEU A 359 4.43 18.91 27.71
N ARG A 360 5.00 18.75 26.50
CA ARG A 360 4.94 19.78 25.44
C ARG A 360 3.53 19.98 24.89
N TRP A 361 2.75 18.90 24.73
CA TRP A 361 1.44 18.98 24.06
C TRP A 361 0.29 19.32 25.00
N VAL A 362 0.28 18.79 26.24
CA VAL A 362 -0.85 18.98 27.17
C VAL A 362 -0.46 19.49 28.56
N GLY A 363 0.81 19.83 28.75
CA GLY A 363 1.31 20.37 30.02
C GLY A 363 1.33 19.35 31.16
N LYS A 364 1.90 19.75 32.29
CA LYS A 364 2.13 18.85 33.45
C LYS A 364 0.85 18.25 34.01
N LYS A 365 -0.27 19.00 33.96
CA LYS A 365 -1.55 18.57 34.52
C LYS A 365 -2.11 17.33 33.84
N TYR A 366 -1.98 17.23 32.52
CA TYR A 366 -2.60 16.18 31.70
C TYR A 366 -1.60 15.22 31.06
N ALA A 367 -0.29 15.42 31.26
CA ALA A 367 0.74 14.60 30.63
C ALA A 367 0.56 13.10 30.91
N GLN A 368 0.31 12.71 32.16
CA GLN A 368 0.13 11.30 32.52
C GLN A 368 -1.12 10.68 31.85
N GLU A 369 -2.19 11.46 31.74
CA GLU A 369 -3.42 11.03 31.07
C GLU A 369 -3.18 10.76 29.59
N LEU A 370 -2.45 11.64 28.91
CA LEU A 370 -2.12 11.46 27.50
C LEU A 370 -1.23 10.23 27.26
N ILE A 371 -0.24 9.99 28.12
CA ILE A 371 0.61 8.79 28.04
C ILE A 371 -0.21 7.51 28.20
N GLU A 372 -1.15 7.50 29.14
CA GLU A 372 -1.99 6.35 29.39
C GLU A 372 -2.90 6.03 28.19
N LEU A 373 -3.42 7.07 27.53
CA LEU A 373 -4.21 6.90 26.30
C LEU A 373 -3.38 6.37 25.15
N TRP A 374 -2.11 6.80 25.01
CA TRP A 374 -1.20 6.20 24.05
C TRP A 374 -0.92 4.74 24.35
N ASN A 375 -0.73 4.37 25.62
CA ASN A 375 -0.49 2.97 26.00
C ASN A 375 -1.69 2.08 25.66
N LEU A 376 -2.92 2.54 25.91
CA LEU A 376 -4.14 1.78 25.57
C LEU A 376 -4.31 1.58 24.06
N ALA A 377 -4.01 2.61 23.26
CA ALA A 377 -4.04 2.50 21.80
C ALA A 377 -2.92 1.58 21.28
N ASP A 378 -1.73 1.66 21.87
CA ASP A 378 -0.60 0.78 21.56
C ASP A 378 -0.93 -0.68 21.85
N GLU A 379 -1.55 -0.96 23.01
CA GLU A 379 -2.04 -2.28 23.39
C GLU A 379 -3.00 -2.85 22.34
N ALA A 380 -3.95 -2.02 21.87
CA ALA A 380 -4.89 -2.43 20.81
C ALA A 380 -4.17 -2.78 19.50
N VAL A 381 -3.28 -1.91 19.03
CA VAL A 381 -2.54 -2.11 17.76
C VAL A 381 -1.64 -3.36 17.83
N ARG A 382 -1.00 -3.60 18.98
CA ARG A 382 -0.17 -4.80 19.20
C ARG A 382 -0.96 -6.09 19.28
N SER A 383 -2.21 -6.00 19.73
CA SER A 383 -3.10 -7.15 19.86
C SER A 383 -3.79 -7.50 18.54
N TYR A 384 -3.65 -6.65 17.51
CA TYR A 384 -4.22 -6.93 16.20
C TYR A 384 -3.48 -8.10 15.54
N PRO A 385 -4.20 -9.19 15.19
CA PRO A 385 -3.56 -10.38 14.70
C PRO A 385 -2.99 -10.20 13.28
N PRO A 386 -1.87 -10.84 12.96
CA PRO A 386 -1.34 -10.86 11.61
C PRO A 386 -2.24 -11.72 10.70
N GLY A 387 -2.30 -11.39 9.41
CA GLY A 387 -2.96 -12.26 8.43
C GLY A 387 -4.44 -11.97 8.19
N ILE A 388 -5.02 -10.95 8.85
CA ILE A 388 -6.37 -10.48 8.50
C ILE A 388 -6.40 -10.01 7.04
N PRO A 389 -7.26 -10.59 6.19
CA PRO A 389 -7.36 -10.22 4.78
C PRO A 389 -7.68 -8.74 4.59
N PHE A 390 -7.15 -8.14 3.53
CA PHE A 390 -7.40 -6.75 3.14
C PHE A 390 -6.99 -5.65 4.14
N SER A 391 -6.40 -5.97 5.29
CA SER A 391 -6.08 -5.03 6.38
C SER A 391 -4.98 -3.98 6.11
N SER A 392 -4.47 -3.91 4.89
CA SER A 392 -3.35 -3.03 4.52
C SER A 392 -3.76 -2.04 3.43
N PHE A 393 -2.91 -1.81 2.44
CA PHE A 393 -3.24 -0.99 1.27
C PHE A 393 -4.43 -1.54 0.46
N ALA A 394 -4.77 -2.82 0.63
CA ALA A 394 -5.90 -3.45 -0.05
C ALA A 394 -7.26 -3.01 0.53
N PHE A 395 -7.30 -2.45 1.74
CA PHE A 395 -8.54 -2.01 2.39
C PHE A 395 -9.37 -1.06 1.51
N PRO A 396 -8.82 0.05 0.98
CA PRO A 396 -9.53 0.91 0.05
C PRO A 396 -9.81 0.25 -1.30
N TRP A 397 -9.04 -0.77 -1.71
CA TRP A 397 -9.24 -1.45 -3.00
C TRP A 397 -10.52 -2.28 -3.01
N PHE A 398 -10.84 -2.88 -1.86
CA PHE A 398 -12.07 -3.67 -1.65
C PHE A 398 -13.22 -2.85 -1.06
N ARG A 399 -13.05 -1.53 -0.97
CA ARG A 399 -14.04 -0.54 -0.52
C ARG A 399 -14.62 -0.81 0.87
N LEU A 400 -13.88 -1.45 1.77
CA LEU A 400 -14.45 -2.03 3.01
C LEU A 400 -15.19 -1.02 3.91
N TRP A 401 -14.77 0.25 3.95
CA TRP A 401 -15.54 1.27 4.68
C TRP A 401 -16.99 1.41 4.21
N VAL A 402 -17.21 1.39 2.89
CA VAL A 402 -18.49 1.74 2.26
C VAL A 402 -19.20 0.55 1.63
N ARG A 403 -18.55 -0.62 1.57
CA ARG A 403 -19.14 -1.87 1.09
C ARG A 403 -20.09 -2.46 2.15
N PRO A 404 -21.33 -2.83 1.81
CA PRO A 404 -22.26 -3.44 2.75
C PRO A 404 -21.86 -4.88 3.07
N PHE A 405 -21.91 -5.23 4.36
CA PHE A 405 -21.73 -6.61 4.81
C PHE A 405 -23.13 -7.18 5.09
N VAL A 406 -23.58 -8.08 4.23
CA VAL A 406 -24.93 -8.68 4.26
C VAL A 406 -24.82 -10.19 3.99
N PRO A 407 -25.81 -11.01 4.39
CA PRO A 407 -25.74 -12.46 4.22
C PRO A 407 -25.60 -12.91 2.76
N ASN A 408 -26.23 -12.18 1.84
CA ASN A 408 -26.19 -12.42 0.40
C ASN A 408 -25.92 -11.10 -0.33
N ILE A 409 -24.66 -10.82 -0.67
CA ILE A 409 -24.29 -9.59 -1.39
C ILE A 409 -24.92 -9.57 -2.80
N ASP A 410 -25.08 -10.75 -3.40
CA ASP A 410 -25.63 -10.89 -4.75
C ASP A 410 -27.13 -10.53 -4.84
N ALA A 411 -27.86 -10.60 -3.71
CA ALA A 411 -29.25 -10.17 -3.64
C ALA A 411 -29.45 -8.66 -3.79
N ILE A 412 -28.40 -7.85 -3.59
CA ILE A 412 -28.43 -6.40 -3.86
C ILE A 412 -28.31 -6.20 -5.37
N ALA A 413 -29.21 -5.45 -6.01
CA ALA A 413 -29.09 -5.22 -7.45
C ALA A 413 -27.78 -4.48 -7.82
N GLU A 414 -27.16 -4.79 -8.96
CA GLU A 414 -25.88 -4.20 -9.37
C GLU A 414 -25.91 -2.66 -9.38
N ARG A 415 -27.02 -2.06 -9.83
CA ARG A 415 -27.24 -0.60 -9.83
C ARG A 415 -27.09 0.01 -8.42
N ASP A 416 -27.46 -0.74 -7.40
CA ASP A 416 -27.45 -0.30 -6.01
C ASP A 416 -26.08 -0.55 -5.36
N ARG A 417 -25.26 -1.46 -5.93
CA ARG A 417 -23.83 -1.67 -5.57
C ARG A 417 -22.86 -0.77 -6.33
N ALA A 418 -23.28 -0.23 -7.48
CA ALA A 418 -22.44 0.54 -8.40
C ALA A 418 -21.70 1.73 -7.76
N TYR A 419 -22.20 2.30 -6.67
CA TYR A 419 -21.57 3.44 -5.99
C TYR A 419 -20.18 3.12 -5.44
N TYR A 420 -19.95 1.88 -4.99
CA TYR A 420 -18.64 1.41 -4.55
C TYR A 420 -17.96 0.51 -5.58
N GLU A 421 -18.73 -0.31 -6.31
CA GLU A 421 -18.17 -1.26 -7.29
C GLU A 421 -17.42 -0.58 -8.44
N LYS A 422 -17.80 0.65 -8.80
CA LYS A 422 -17.05 1.44 -9.81
C LYS A 422 -15.59 1.73 -9.44
N PHE A 423 -15.22 1.55 -8.16
CA PHE A 423 -13.86 1.73 -7.65
C PHE A 423 -13.33 0.45 -7.00
N LEU A 424 -14.02 -0.68 -7.13
CA LEU A 424 -13.60 -1.95 -6.55
C LEU A 424 -12.53 -2.59 -7.43
N LEU A 425 -11.51 -3.19 -6.82
CA LEU A 425 -10.55 -4.03 -7.55
C LEU A 425 -11.19 -5.37 -7.91
N ALA A 426 -12.11 -5.34 -8.88
CA ALA A 426 -12.81 -6.53 -9.34
C ALA A 426 -13.40 -6.28 -10.73
N THR A 427 -13.15 -7.22 -11.63
CA THR A 427 -13.92 -7.32 -12.87
C THR A 427 -15.32 -7.90 -12.62
N PHE A 428 -16.22 -7.75 -13.60
CA PHE A 428 -17.65 -8.05 -13.46
C PHE A 428 -17.98 -9.46 -12.93
N ASN A 429 -17.16 -10.46 -13.24
CA ASN A 429 -17.36 -11.83 -12.79
C ASN A 429 -16.40 -12.24 -11.65
N ASN A 430 -15.57 -11.36 -11.08
CA ASN A 430 -14.68 -11.72 -9.97
C ASN A 430 -15.54 -12.09 -8.72
N PRO A 431 -15.43 -13.32 -8.16
CA PRO A 431 -16.19 -13.73 -6.97
C PRO A 431 -16.06 -12.77 -5.78
N THR A 432 -14.95 -12.04 -5.68
CA THR A 432 -14.75 -11.03 -4.63
C THR A 432 -15.85 -9.96 -4.60
N ARG A 433 -16.65 -9.77 -5.67
CA ARG A 433 -17.84 -8.90 -5.68
C ARG A 433 -18.95 -9.39 -4.75
N VAL A 434 -19.04 -10.69 -4.50
CA VAL A 434 -20.11 -11.31 -3.70
C VAL A 434 -19.60 -12.19 -2.55
N ASP A 435 -18.30 -12.46 -2.48
CA ASP A 435 -17.66 -13.25 -1.44
C ASP A 435 -16.51 -12.46 -0.79
N LEU A 436 -16.60 -12.14 0.50
CA LEU A 436 -15.55 -11.43 1.23
C LEU A 436 -14.37 -12.34 1.62
N ASN A 437 -14.48 -13.65 1.44
CA ASN A 437 -13.40 -14.60 1.72
C ASN A 437 -12.65 -15.01 0.46
N ASN A 438 -13.02 -14.52 -0.73
CA ASN A 438 -12.41 -14.94 -1.99
C ASN A 438 -11.86 -13.75 -2.77
N ASP A 439 -10.64 -13.92 -3.26
CA ASP A 439 -10.11 -13.15 -4.37
C ASP A 439 -9.20 -14.05 -5.21
N MET A 440 -9.11 -13.78 -6.50
CA MET A 440 -8.20 -14.50 -7.41
C MET A 440 -8.28 -16.03 -7.34
N MET A 441 -9.47 -16.59 -7.05
CA MET A 441 -9.75 -18.03 -7.00
C MET A 441 -9.22 -18.79 -5.77
N TRP A 442 -8.77 -18.11 -4.72
CA TRP A 442 -8.48 -18.76 -3.44
C TRP A 442 -9.30 -18.15 -2.29
N ASN A 443 -9.57 -18.99 -1.29
CA ASN A 443 -10.14 -18.52 -0.03
C ASN A 443 -9.02 -18.04 0.89
N PHE A 444 -9.26 -16.96 1.64
CA PHE A 444 -8.26 -16.42 2.56
C PHE A 444 -8.19 -17.21 3.86
N LEU A 445 -9.34 -17.53 4.44
CA LEU A 445 -9.47 -18.21 5.73
C LEU A 445 -10.48 -19.34 5.65
N SER A 446 -10.27 -20.40 6.44
CA SER A 446 -11.31 -21.34 6.81
C SER A 446 -12.31 -20.71 7.80
N VAL A 447 -13.45 -21.39 8.03
CA VAL A 447 -14.45 -20.95 9.02
C VAL A 447 -13.86 -20.89 10.44
N GLU A 448 -13.02 -21.87 10.81
CA GLU A 448 -12.36 -21.94 12.12
C GLU A 448 -11.36 -20.79 12.30
N GLU A 449 -10.46 -20.59 11.33
CA GLU A 449 -9.52 -19.47 11.36
C GLU A 449 -10.25 -18.13 11.44
N ALA A 450 -11.33 -17.95 10.68
CA ALA A 450 -12.14 -16.72 10.73
C ALA A 450 -12.78 -16.48 12.11
N GLU A 451 -13.25 -17.52 12.80
CA GLU A 451 -13.76 -17.43 14.18
C GLU A 451 -12.64 -17.07 15.17
N GLU A 452 -11.47 -17.68 15.06
CA GLU A 452 -10.31 -17.39 15.91
C GLU A 452 -9.85 -15.94 15.76
N GLU A 453 -9.68 -15.49 14.52
CA GLU A 453 -9.22 -14.13 14.19
C GLU A 453 -10.20 -13.07 14.67
N LYS A 454 -11.50 -13.27 14.45
CA LYS A 454 -12.55 -12.41 14.99
C LYS A 454 -12.47 -12.32 16.52
N ASN A 455 -12.38 -13.47 17.20
CA ASN A 455 -12.30 -13.52 18.65
C ASN A 455 -11.04 -12.83 19.18
N ALA A 456 -9.91 -12.91 18.46
CA ALA A 456 -8.69 -12.21 18.81
C ALA A 456 -8.88 -10.69 18.76
N ILE A 457 -9.52 -10.16 17.70
CA ILE A 457 -9.82 -8.73 17.59
C ILE A 457 -10.80 -8.28 18.69
N ASP A 458 -11.91 -9.00 18.87
CA ASP A 458 -12.97 -8.63 19.81
C ASP A 458 -12.48 -8.62 21.27
N ARG A 459 -11.52 -9.50 21.63
CA ARG A 459 -11.00 -9.63 23.00
C ARG A 459 -9.73 -8.82 23.25
N GLY A 460 -8.88 -8.65 22.24
CA GLY A 460 -7.56 -8.02 22.37
C GLY A 460 -7.52 -6.57 21.92
N VAL A 461 -8.27 -6.21 20.88
CA VAL A 461 -8.11 -4.92 20.19
C VAL A 461 -9.17 -3.91 20.60
N LEU A 462 -10.44 -4.29 20.58
CA LEU A 462 -11.55 -3.37 20.88
C LEU A 462 -11.58 -2.90 22.35
N PRO A 463 -11.34 -3.76 23.37
CA PRO A 463 -11.49 -3.34 24.76
C PRO A 463 -10.50 -2.25 25.22
N PRO A 464 -9.20 -2.28 24.85
CA PRO A 464 -8.30 -1.16 25.15
C PRO A 464 -8.74 0.15 24.46
N LEU A 465 -9.28 0.09 23.23
CA LEU A 465 -9.81 1.26 22.54
C LEU A 465 -11.06 1.83 23.22
N ASP A 466 -12.00 0.98 23.67
CA ASP A 466 -13.18 1.41 24.42
C ASP A 466 -12.76 2.19 25.68
N LYS A 467 -11.82 1.63 26.46
CA LYS A 467 -11.26 2.30 27.65
C LYS A 467 -10.62 3.65 27.29
N ALA A 468 -9.87 3.72 26.20
CA ALA A 468 -9.21 4.95 25.76
C ALA A 468 -10.23 6.02 25.36
N ILE A 469 -11.26 5.64 24.57
CA ILE A 469 -12.32 6.53 24.12
C ILE A 469 -13.11 7.07 25.31
N GLU A 470 -13.56 6.19 26.22
CA GLU A 470 -14.30 6.59 27.43
C GLU A 470 -13.49 7.56 28.29
N ARG A 471 -12.20 7.29 28.46
CA ARG A 471 -11.29 8.13 29.25
C ARG A 471 -11.08 9.51 28.61
N VAL A 472 -10.83 9.58 27.30
CA VAL A 472 -10.74 10.88 26.59
C VAL A 472 -12.05 11.64 26.67
N MET A 473 -13.19 10.98 26.48
CA MET A 473 -14.50 11.61 26.59
C MET A 473 -14.73 12.23 27.98
N HIS A 474 -14.32 11.55 29.04
CA HIS A 474 -14.40 12.10 30.40
C HIS A 474 -13.48 13.31 30.57
N LEU A 475 -12.23 13.24 30.07
CA LEU A 475 -11.27 14.34 30.13
C LEU A 475 -11.79 15.58 29.40
N LEU A 476 -12.34 15.42 28.19
CA LEU A 476 -12.87 16.50 27.38
C LEU A 476 -14.05 17.24 28.03
N LYS A 477 -14.80 16.62 28.96
CA LYS A 477 -15.82 17.31 29.75
C LYS A 477 -15.23 18.32 30.75
N SER A 478 -13.98 18.12 31.15
CA SER A 478 -13.28 18.92 32.16
C SER A 478 -12.29 19.94 31.58
N ILE A 479 -12.03 19.87 30.28
CA ILE A 479 -11.12 20.74 29.56
C ILE A 479 -11.95 21.78 28.80
N GLU A 480 -11.60 23.05 28.92
CA GLU A 480 -12.24 24.09 28.12
C GLU A 480 -11.97 23.84 26.64
N SER A 481 -13.00 23.88 25.80
CA SER A 481 -12.90 23.57 24.36
C SER A 481 -11.94 24.48 23.59
N SER A 482 -11.64 25.67 24.12
CA SER A 482 -10.69 26.62 23.51
C SER A 482 -9.24 26.42 23.93
N ALA A 483 -8.97 25.60 24.96
CA ALA A 483 -7.63 25.34 25.46
C ALA A 483 -6.79 24.55 24.44
N SER A 484 -5.49 24.84 24.39
CA SER A 484 -4.53 24.12 23.52
C SER A 484 -4.56 22.61 23.74
N GLU A 485 -4.68 22.19 24.99
CA GLU A 485 -4.73 20.82 25.44
C GLU A 485 -5.99 20.12 24.94
N GLY A 486 -7.11 20.87 24.90
CA GLY A 486 -8.37 20.39 24.35
C GLY A 486 -8.24 19.98 22.89
N LYS A 487 -7.46 20.71 22.08
CA LYS A 487 -7.21 20.36 20.67
C LYS A 487 -6.49 19.02 20.53
N VAL A 488 -5.52 18.73 21.40
CA VAL A 488 -4.78 17.44 21.39
C VAL A 488 -5.71 16.29 21.72
N PHE A 489 -6.52 16.43 22.77
CA PHE A 489 -7.46 15.38 23.17
C PHE A 489 -8.61 15.20 22.18
N HIS A 490 -9.10 16.27 21.54
CA HIS A 490 -10.09 16.16 20.47
C HIS A 490 -9.53 15.45 19.23
N ASP A 491 -8.30 15.77 18.80
CA ASP A 491 -7.63 15.07 17.71
C ASP A 491 -7.46 13.58 18.02
N LEU A 492 -6.94 13.26 19.21
CA LEU A 492 -6.76 11.88 19.65
C LEU A 492 -8.10 11.13 19.76
N HIS A 493 -9.15 11.77 20.29
CA HIS A 493 -10.48 11.17 20.39
C HIS A 493 -11.01 10.69 19.05
N ASP A 494 -10.93 11.54 18.03
CA ASP A 494 -11.47 11.23 16.70
C ASP A 494 -10.65 10.14 16.00
N ARG A 495 -9.32 10.11 16.20
CA ARG A 495 -8.46 9.01 15.72
C ARG A 495 -8.75 7.69 16.43
N LEU A 496 -8.97 7.69 17.73
CA LEU A 496 -9.35 6.49 18.48
C LEU A 496 -10.72 5.96 18.04
N ARG A 497 -11.70 6.84 17.79
CA ARG A 497 -13.00 6.46 17.23
C ARG A 497 -12.86 5.88 15.82
N ALA A 498 -12.03 6.48 14.97
CA ALA A 498 -11.75 5.95 13.64
C ALA A 498 -11.07 4.57 13.71
N ALA A 499 -10.07 4.41 14.58
CA ALA A 499 -9.39 3.14 14.82
C ALA A 499 -10.37 2.06 15.29
N TRP A 500 -11.25 2.39 16.24
CA TRP A 500 -12.30 1.48 16.70
C TRP A 500 -13.19 1.06 15.54
N CYS A 501 -13.68 2.01 14.72
CA CYS A 501 -14.52 1.67 13.58
C CYS A 501 -13.80 0.79 12.56
N TYR A 502 -12.50 1.03 12.35
CA TYR A 502 -11.65 0.27 11.44
C TYR A 502 -11.52 -1.18 11.91
N TYR A 503 -11.11 -1.39 13.16
CA TYR A 503 -10.95 -2.74 13.72
C TYR A 503 -12.30 -3.47 13.84
N THR A 504 -13.40 -2.77 14.07
CA THR A 504 -14.74 -3.37 14.01
C THR A 504 -15.10 -3.81 12.59
N THR A 505 -14.84 -3.01 11.56
CA THR A 505 -15.02 -3.46 10.16
C THR A 505 -14.12 -4.67 9.86
N MET A 506 -12.87 -4.70 10.35
CA MET A 506 -12.00 -5.85 10.15
C MET A 506 -12.52 -7.11 10.87
N SER A 507 -12.95 -6.99 12.13
CA SER A 507 -13.61 -8.09 12.87
C SER A 507 -14.85 -8.58 12.13
N ASN A 508 -15.70 -7.67 11.64
CA ASN A 508 -16.90 -8.03 10.90
C ASN A 508 -16.60 -8.66 9.52
N SER A 509 -15.47 -8.34 8.89
CA SER A 509 -15.08 -8.94 7.62
C SER A 509 -14.74 -10.44 7.77
N VAL A 510 -14.04 -10.80 8.85
CA VAL A 510 -13.78 -12.21 9.18
C VAL A 510 -15.01 -12.88 9.80
N ALA A 511 -15.84 -12.16 10.56
CA ALA A 511 -17.13 -12.67 11.02
C ALA A 511 -18.11 -12.97 9.87
N TRP A 512 -18.04 -12.21 8.77
CA TRP A 512 -18.79 -12.53 7.55
C TRP A 512 -18.33 -13.86 6.98
N THR A 513 -17.02 -14.10 6.91
CA THR A 513 -16.44 -15.38 6.48
C THR A 513 -16.90 -16.52 7.38
N GLU A 514 -16.72 -16.40 8.69
CA GLU A 514 -17.17 -17.36 9.71
C GLU A 514 -18.65 -17.74 9.49
N SER A 515 -19.51 -16.73 9.36
CA SER A 515 -20.96 -16.94 9.41
C SER A 515 -21.58 -17.34 8.07
N VAL A 516 -21.12 -16.79 6.95
CA VAL A 516 -21.67 -17.13 5.62
C VAL A 516 -21.09 -18.46 5.13
N HIS A 517 -19.77 -18.65 5.16
CA HIS A 517 -19.18 -19.93 4.77
C HIS A 517 -19.59 -21.05 5.73
N GLY A 518 -19.64 -20.77 7.05
CA GLY A 518 -20.15 -21.73 8.03
C GLY A 518 -21.60 -22.16 7.78
N TYR A 519 -22.46 -21.23 7.32
CA TYR A 519 -23.83 -21.56 6.92
C TYR A 519 -23.87 -22.50 5.70
N LEU A 520 -23.00 -22.27 4.71
CA LEU A 520 -22.92 -23.08 3.49
C LEU A 520 -22.33 -24.47 3.76
N GLU A 521 -21.37 -24.57 4.68
CA GLU A 521 -20.72 -25.82 5.10
C GLU A 521 -21.56 -26.64 6.10
N ALA A 522 -22.54 -26.02 6.76
CA ALA A 522 -23.39 -26.67 7.76
C ALA A 522 -24.14 -27.89 7.20
N THR A 523 -24.12 -28.98 7.97
CA THR A 523 -24.72 -30.27 7.60
C THR A 523 -26.07 -30.52 8.25
N SER A 524 -26.47 -29.67 9.19
CA SER A 524 -27.75 -29.75 9.91
C SER A 524 -28.47 -28.41 9.98
N ASP A 525 -29.80 -28.45 10.12
CA ASP A 525 -30.63 -27.24 10.28
C ASP A 525 -30.29 -26.47 11.57
N GLN A 526 -29.80 -27.17 12.60
CA GLN A 526 -29.37 -26.55 13.85
C GLN A 526 -28.09 -25.72 13.64
N GLU A 527 -27.11 -26.24 12.90
CA GLU A 527 -25.90 -25.51 12.53
C GLU A 527 -26.23 -24.31 11.65
N LYS A 528 -27.09 -24.50 10.63
CA LYS A 528 -27.59 -23.40 9.78
C LYS A 528 -28.25 -22.30 10.61
N THR A 529 -29.08 -22.66 11.59
CA THR A 529 -29.72 -21.69 12.49
C THR A 529 -28.68 -20.91 13.30
N THR A 530 -27.66 -21.59 13.82
CA THR A 530 -26.55 -20.96 14.56
C THR A 530 -25.79 -19.96 13.68
N TYR A 531 -25.35 -20.37 12.48
CA TYR A 531 -24.60 -19.49 11.58
C TYR A 531 -25.45 -18.35 11.03
N ARG A 532 -26.73 -18.57 10.75
CA ARG A 532 -27.67 -17.48 10.39
C ARG A 532 -27.78 -16.45 11.51
N SER A 533 -27.83 -16.91 12.77
CA SER A 533 -27.82 -15.99 13.92
C SER A 533 -26.50 -15.23 14.06
N LYS A 534 -25.35 -15.90 13.85
CA LYS A 534 -24.03 -15.24 13.83
C LYS A 534 -23.96 -14.19 12.70
N CYS A 535 -24.46 -14.53 11.52
CA CYS A 535 -24.49 -13.63 10.35
C CYS A 535 -25.35 -12.39 10.64
N ARG A 536 -26.57 -12.57 11.16
CA ARG A 536 -27.42 -11.43 11.56
C ARG A 536 -26.73 -10.54 12.58
N GLN A 537 -26.06 -11.12 13.58
CA GLN A 537 -25.33 -10.37 14.60
C GLN A 537 -24.17 -9.56 14.01
N MET A 538 -23.43 -10.12 13.05
CA MET A 538 -22.38 -9.42 12.30
C MET A 538 -22.96 -8.23 11.54
N VAL A 539 -24.06 -8.40 10.79
CA VAL A 539 -24.68 -7.30 10.03
C VAL A 539 -25.16 -6.19 10.97
N VAL A 540 -25.79 -6.53 12.10
CA VAL A 540 -26.23 -5.56 13.11
C VAL A 540 -25.05 -4.81 13.72
N ASN A 541 -23.94 -5.50 13.98
CA ASN A 541 -22.72 -4.87 14.49
C ASN A 541 -22.13 -3.89 13.46
N GLU A 542 -22.00 -4.30 12.20
CA GLU A 542 -21.46 -3.45 11.14
C GLU A 542 -22.38 -2.27 10.79
N LEU A 543 -23.70 -2.45 10.95
CA LEU A 543 -24.68 -1.36 10.84
C LEU A 543 -24.46 -0.28 11.89
N GLU A 544 -24.26 -0.67 13.15
CA GLU A 544 -23.97 0.27 14.23
C GLU A 544 -22.59 0.92 14.02
N ASN A 545 -21.61 0.15 13.57
CA ASN A 545 -20.29 0.66 13.22
C ASN A 545 -20.36 1.73 12.10
N ALA A 546 -21.07 1.44 11.00
CA ALA A 546 -21.26 2.37 9.90
C ALA A 546 -21.96 3.67 10.33
N ARG A 547 -22.93 3.60 11.27
CA ARG A 547 -23.57 4.79 11.85
C ARG A 547 -22.61 5.60 12.70
N ARG A 548 -21.78 4.95 13.52
CA ARG A 548 -20.73 5.61 14.31
C ARG A 548 -19.71 6.32 13.41
N LEU A 549 -19.33 5.67 12.32
CA LEU A 549 -18.41 6.21 11.33
C LEU A 549 -19.01 7.40 10.58
N LEU A 550 -20.29 7.30 10.15
CA LEU A 550 -21.00 8.42 9.52
C LEU A 550 -21.12 9.62 10.48
N LYS A 551 -21.42 9.36 11.75
CA LYS A 551 -21.44 10.38 12.79
C LYS A 551 -20.06 11.04 12.95
N LEU A 552 -18.99 10.23 13.02
CA LEU A 552 -17.62 10.75 13.08
C LEU A 552 -17.28 11.60 11.86
N TRP A 553 -17.63 11.16 10.65
CA TRP A 553 -17.43 11.91 9.41
C TRP A 553 -18.12 13.27 9.43
N ASN A 554 -19.36 13.33 9.91
CA ASN A 554 -20.15 14.56 9.93
C ASN A 554 -19.74 15.56 11.04
N GLU A 555 -19.24 15.05 12.17
CA GLU A 555 -18.91 15.89 13.34
C GLU A 555 -17.43 16.29 13.40
N SER A 556 -16.53 15.49 12.83
CA SER A 556 -15.10 15.70 12.97
C SER A 556 -14.58 16.79 12.04
N SER A 557 -13.62 17.57 12.55
CA SER A 557 -12.80 18.48 11.73
C SER A 557 -11.42 17.88 11.39
N VAL A 558 -11.11 16.72 11.96
CA VAL A 558 -9.82 16.01 11.86
C VAL A 558 -9.85 15.11 10.62
N ASP A 559 -8.80 15.18 9.81
CA ASP A 559 -8.58 14.19 8.74
C ASP A 559 -7.96 12.92 9.36
N TRP A 560 -8.83 12.04 9.86
CA TRP A 560 -8.45 10.75 10.44
C TRP A 560 -8.21 9.66 9.38
N MET A 561 -8.52 9.92 8.11
CA MET A 561 -8.16 9.10 6.96
C MET A 561 -7.76 9.99 5.77
N PRO A 562 -7.03 9.48 4.76
CA PRO A 562 -6.82 10.20 3.51
C PRO A 562 -8.14 10.41 2.76
N VAL A 563 -8.41 11.65 2.35
CA VAL A 563 -9.58 12.01 1.52
C VAL A 563 -9.07 12.70 0.26
N SER A 564 -9.47 12.22 -0.91
CA SER A 564 -9.03 12.77 -2.19
C SER A 564 -9.60 14.17 -2.44
N LYS A 565 -8.74 15.08 -2.92
CA LYS A 565 -9.13 16.42 -3.37
C LYS A 565 -9.55 16.49 -4.84
N THR A 566 -9.19 15.49 -5.65
CA THR A 566 -9.42 15.49 -7.12
C THR A 566 -10.45 14.45 -7.56
N GLY A 567 -10.99 13.68 -6.61
CA GLY A 567 -12.03 12.69 -6.85
C GLY A 567 -11.65 11.31 -6.33
N GLU A 568 -12.67 10.52 -6.03
CA GLU A 568 -12.52 9.15 -5.54
C GLU A 568 -11.85 8.24 -6.59
N SER A 569 -11.03 7.30 -6.11
CA SER A 569 -10.39 6.27 -6.92
C SER A 569 -10.36 4.93 -6.17
N LEU A 570 -9.78 3.91 -6.82
CA LEU A 570 -9.51 2.62 -6.20
C LEU A 570 -8.73 2.75 -4.89
N HIS A 571 -7.78 3.69 -4.82
CA HIS A 571 -6.82 3.75 -3.71
C HIS A 571 -7.20 4.74 -2.60
N ILE A 572 -8.12 5.66 -2.86
CA ILE A 572 -8.47 6.73 -1.91
C ILE A 572 -9.96 7.09 -2.01
N TYR A 573 -10.59 7.30 -0.86
CA TYR A 573 -11.98 7.73 -0.75
C TYR A 573 -12.16 9.21 -1.09
N GLY A 574 -13.33 9.60 -1.60
CA GLY A 574 -13.67 10.98 -1.95
C GLY A 574 -14.48 11.70 -0.88
N GLU A 575 -14.82 12.97 -1.15
CA GLU A 575 -15.67 13.78 -0.24
C GLU A 575 -17.11 13.28 -0.13
N ASN A 576 -17.55 12.45 -1.08
CA ASN A 576 -18.82 11.74 -1.08
C ASN A 576 -18.90 10.57 -0.07
N PHE A 577 -17.84 10.34 0.73
CA PHE A 577 -17.77 9.25 1.69
C PHE A 577 -18.99 9.13 2.62
N GLY A 578 -19.49 10.26 3.14
CA GLY A 578 -20.70 10.27 3.97
C GLY A 578 -21.94 9.74 3.26
N GLU A 579 -22.17 10.16 2.01
CA GLU A 579 -23.30 9.66 1.19
C GLU A 579 -23.18 8.16 0.92
N HIS A 580 -21.96 7.65 0.75
CA HIS A 580 -21.70 6.23 0.55
C HIS A 580 -21.99 5.41 1.81
N LEU A 581 -21.68 5.95 3.00
CA LEU A 581 -22.04 5.31 4.26
C LEU A 581 -23.55 5.27 4.48
N GLU A 582 -24.28 6.33 4.12
CA GLU A 582 -25.75 6.33 4.16
C GLU A 582 -26.34 5.21 3.28
N ARG A 583 -25.80 5.04 2.07
CA ARG A 583 -26.18 3.93 1.17
C ARG A 583 -25.83 2.57 1.77
N LYS A 584 -24.62 2.40 2.31
CA LYS A 584 -24.20 1.17 3.01
C LYS A 584 -25.19 0.80 4.11
N ILE A 585 -25.56 1.76 4.96
CA ILE A 585 -26.50 1.58 6.07
C ILE A 585 -27.87 1.14 5.54
N ALA A 586 -28.41 1.84 4.54
CA ALA A 586 -29.73 1.51 3.97
C ALA A 586 -29.77 0.08 3.39
N LEU A 587 -28.73 -0.30 2.64
CA LEU A 587 -28.62 -1.65 2.08
C LEU A 587 -28.51 -2.72 3.17
N MET A 588 -27.68 -2.52 4.19
CA MET A 588 -27.59 -3.48 5.29
C MET A 588 -28.90 -3.61 6.06
N GLN A 589 -29.67 -2.53 6.26
CA GLN A 589 -31.00 -2.60 6.89
C GLN A 589 -31.99 -3.41 6.06
N GLN A 590 -31.96 -3.26 4.74
CA GLN A 590 -32.85 -3.97 3.83
C GLN A 590 -32.54 -5.48 3.77
N HIS A 591 -31.26 -5.84 3.82
CA HIS A 591 -30.78 -7.20 3.55
C HIS A 591 -30.32 -7.96 4.81
N VAL A 592 -30.55 -7.43 6.02
CA VAL A 592 -30.11 -8.04 7.29
C VAL A 592 -30.73 -9.42 7.57
N ASP A 593 -31.90 -9.69 7.00
CA ASP A 593 -32.67 -10.92 7.20
C ASP A 593 -32.54 -11.94 6.06
N ASP A 594 -31.78 -11.60 5.02
CA ASP A 594 -31.53 -12.48 3.88
C ASP A 594 -30.91 -13.81 4.34
N GLU A 595 -31.15 -14.86 3.57
CA GLU A 595 -30.49 -16.13 3.78
C GLU A 595 -29.02 -16.04 3.30
N PRO A 596 -28.03 -16.49 4.10
CA PRO A 596 -26.64 -16.50 3.67
C PRO A 596 -26.45 -17.28 2.36
N TYR A 597 -25.80 -16.69 1.38
CA TYR A 597 -25.65 -17.29 0.06
C TYR A 597 -24.45 -16.72 -0.71
N ILE A 598 -23.79 -17.61 -1.47
CA ILE A 598 -22.74 -17.26 -2.44
C ILE A 598 -23.05 -18.03 -3.73
N ASP A 599 -23.06 -17.34 -4.86
CA ASP A 599 -23.14 -17.98 -6.17
C ASP A 599 -21.78 -18.62 -6.52
N LEU A 600 -21.67 -19.93 -6.36
CA LEU A 600 -20.46 -20.68 -6.72
C LEU A 600 -20.13 -20.62 -8.22
N SER A 601 -21.10 -20.22 -9.06
CA SER A 601 -20.92 -20.03 -10.49
C SER A 601 -20.68 -18.56 -10.88
N TYR A 602 -20.51 -17.64 -9.92
CA TYR A 602 -20.35 -16.21 -10.19
C TYR A 602 -19.20 -15.93 -11.19
N MET A 603 -18.11 -16.70 -11.08
CA MET A 603 -16.97 -16.60 -11.99
C MET A 603 -17.29 -16.85 -13.47
N TRP A 604 -18.36 -17.59 -13.74
CA TRP A 604 -18.80 -17.97 -15.09
C TRP A 604 -19.84 -17.02 -15.67
N ARG A 605 -20.26 -15.99 -14.91
CA ARG A 605 -21.17 -14.96 -15.43
C ARG A 605 -20.54 -14.28 -16.64
N MET A 606 -21.40 -13.87 -17.57
CA MET A 606 -21.08 -13.00 -18.70
C MET A 606 -21.65 -11.61 -18.42
N PRO A 607 -21.08 -10.54 -19.01
CA PRO A 607 -21.66 -9.20 -18.88
C PRO A 607 -23.09 -9.19 -19.44
N GLU A 608 -24.00 -8.44 -18.81
CA GLU A 608 -25.31 -8.16 -19.39
C GLU A 608 -25.12 -7.34 -20.70
N GLU A 609 -25.87 -7.69 -21.76
CA GLU A 609 -25.78 -7.04 -23.09
C GLU A 609 -26.26 -5.58 -23.11
#